data_AF-A0A1F6DGE8-F1
#
_entry.id   AF-A0A1F6DGE8-F1
#
_cell.length_a   1.000
_cell.length_b   1.000
_cell.length_c   1.000
_cell.angle_alpha   90.00
_cell.angle_beta   90.00
_cell.angle_gamma   90.00
#
_symmetry.space_group_name_H-M   'P 1'
#
loop_
_entity.id
_entity.type
_entity.pdbx_description
1 polymer ?
#
loop_
_entity_poly.entity_id
_entity_poly.type
_entity_poly.pdbx_seq_one_letter_code
_entity_poly.pdbx_strand_id
1 'polypeptide(L)'
;MPRHLIETQSFDRELIQEVEVPGLTEAMKSVDVVYQTRIQKERFPSEEEYLKFKGAYVIDRTLADSMKDGGIIIHPLPRVGEIMPEVDDSPHAVYFKQVGYGLIVRMALLKMLLSNQ
;
A
#
# COMPACT_ATOMS: atom_id res chain seq x y z
N MET A 1 -6.65 -9.78 -1.47
CA MET A 1 -7.50 -9.23 -2.56
C MET A 1 -8.46 -10.31 -3.04
N PRO A 2 -9.67 -9.99 -3.52
CA PRO A 2 -10.54 -10.98 -4.18
C PRO A 2 -9.85 -11.64 -5.38
N ARG A 3 -9.86 -12.98 -5.47
CA ARG A 3 -9.13 -13.76 -6.51
C ARG A 3 -9.44 -13.32 -7.94
N HIS A 4 -10.70 -12.98 -8.22
CA HIS A 4 -11.13 -12.58 -9.57
C HIS A 4 -10.45 -11.29 -10.07
N LEU A 5 -10.02 -10.38 -9.18
CA LEU A 5 -9.31 -9.15 -9.58
C LEU A 5 -7.85 -9.42 -9.99
N ILE A 6 -7.26 -10.51 -9.47
CA ILE A 6 -5.90 -10.96 -9.80
C ILE A 6 -5.93 -11.71 -11.13
N GLU A 7 -6.97 -12.50 -11.38
CA GLU A 7 -7.15 -13.28 -12.62
C GLU A 7 -7.37 -12.41 -13.87
N THR A 8 -7.80 -11.15 -13.71
CA THR A 8 -8.12 -10.26 -14.85
C THR A 8 -6.87 -9.57 -15.44
N GLN A 9 -5.75 -9.55 -14.72
CA GLN A 9 -4.51 -8.96 -15.25
C GLN A 9 -3.61 -10.08 -15.78
N SER A 10 -3.41 -10.09 -17.10
CA SER A 10 -2.56 -11.01 -17.84
C SER A 10 -1.08 -10.79 -17.49
N PHE A 11 -0.68 -11.17 -16.29
CA PHE A 11 0.73 -11.21 -15.92
C PHE A 11 1.34 -12.53 -16.37
N ASP A 12 2.56 -12.45 -16.89
CA ASP A 12 3.33 -13.62 -17.26
C ASP A 12 3.71 -14.41 -16.00
N ARG A 13 3.01 -15.51 -15.75
CA ARG A 13 3.15 -16.29 -14.50
C ARG A 13 4.51 -16.98 -14.38
N GLU A 14 5.31 -17.02 -15.46
CA GLU A 14 6.68 -17.52 -15.41
C GLU A 14 7.65 -16.54 -14.71
N LEU A 15 7.28 -15.25 -14.61
CA LEU A 15 8.15 -14.20 -14.05
C LEU A 15 7.73 -13.70 -12.66
N ILE A 16 6.52 -14.05 -12.20
CA ILE A 16 5.95 -13.53 -10.94
C ILE A 16 5.61 -14.68 -10.00
N GLN A 17 6.25 -14.68 -8.83
CA GLN A 17 5.88 -15.54 -7.72
C GLN A 17 4.89 -14.80 -6.80
N GLU A 18 3.72 -15.40 -6.57
CA GLU A 18 2.72 -14.91 -5.62
C GLU A 18 2.78 -15.74 -4.34
N VAL A 19 2.78 -15.07 -3.19
CA VAL A 19 2.73 -15.71 -1.87
C VAL A 19 1.73 -14.96 -0.99
N GLU A 20 0.76 -15.69 -0.45
CA GLU A 20 -0.14 -15.18 0.58
C GLU A 20 0.42 -15.56 1.95
N VAL A 21 0.54 -14.58 2.84
CA VAL A 21 1.12 -14.74 4.17
C VAL A 21 0.08 -14.40 5.23
N PRO A 22 0.06 -15.12 6.37
CA PRO A 22 -1.00 -14.95 7.37
C PRO A 22 -0.86 -13.67 8.20
N GLY A 23 0.28 -12.97 8.12
CA GLY A 23 0.55 -11.81 8.96
C GLY A 23 1.58 -10.85 8.39
N LEU A 24 1.50 -9.60 8.87
CA LEU A 24 2.31 -8.49 8.37
C LEU A 24 3.78 -8.57 8.80
N THR A 25 4.07 -9.12 9.99
CA THR A 25 5.42 -9.12 10.58
C THR A 25 6.47 -9.85 9.75
N GLU A 26 6.14 -11.02 9.19
CA GLU A 26 7.08 -11.77 8.36
C GLU A 26 7.26 -11.11 6.99
N ALA A 27 6.16 -10.59 6.41
CA ALA A 27 6.18 -9.89 5.14
C ALA A 27 7.06 -8.64 5.17
N MET A 28 6.93 -7.82 6.22
CA MET A 28 7.66 -6.55 6.36
C MET A 28 9.17 -6.72 6.33
N LYS A 29 9.69 -7.86 6.82
CA LYS A 29 11.14 -8.13 6.87
C LYS A 29 11.75 -8.51 5.53
N SER A 30 10.94 -9.03 4.59
CA SER A 30 11.45 -9.59 3.33
C SER A 30 11.24 -8.68 2.12
N VAL A 31 10.21 -7.84 2.13
CA VAL A 31 9.83 -7.02 0.97
C VAL A 31 10.60 -5.70 0.86
N ASP A 32 10.83 -5.24 -0.37
CA ASP A 32 11.38 -3.91 -0.67
C ASP A 32 10.35 -2.80 -0.52
N VAL A 33 9.09 -3.10 -0.85
CA VAL A 33 8.01 -2.12 -0.91
C VAL A 33 6.79 -2.68 -0.22
N VAL A 34 6.27 -1.93 0.74
CA VAL A 34 5.02 -2.21 1.42
C VAL A 34 3.97 -1.25 0.90
N TYR A 35 3.00 -1.77 0.14
CA TYR A 35 1.84 -1.01 -0.30
C TYR A 35 0.69 -1.21 0.69
N GLN A 36 0.56 -0.30 1.65
CA GLN A 36 -0.50 -0.36 2.64
C GLN A 36 -1.77 0.32 2.10
N THR A 37 -2.94 -0.23 2.45
CA THR A 37 -4.23 0.33 2.02
C THR A 37 -5.19 0.49 3.19
N ARG A 38 -6.05 1.52 3.10
CA ARG A 38 -7.20 1.69 3.98
C ARG A 38 -8.19 0.53 3.84
N ILE A 39 -8.67 0.01 4.97
CA ILE A 39 -9.88 -0.83 5.01
C ILE A 39 -11.10 0.06 4.70
N GLN A 40 -11.70 -0.15 3.54
CA GLN A 40 -12.83 0.63 3.04
C GLN A 40 -14.14 0.14 3.68
N LYS A 41 -14.60 0.83 4.74
CA LYS A 41 -15.87 0.55 5.45
C LYS A 41 -17.05 0.40 4.49
N GLU A 42 -17.08 1.22 3.45
CA GLU A 42 -18.10 1.26 2.39
C GLU A 42 -18.21 -0.02 1.56
N ARG A 43 -17.26 -0.97 1.67
CA ARG A 43 -17.28 -2.25 0.95
C ARG A 43 -17.80 -3.43 1.79
N PHE A 44 -18.10 -3.22 3.06
CA PHE A 44 -18.59 -4.28 3.94
C PHE A 44 -20.13 -4.31 3.98
N PRO A 45 -20.75 -5.50 4.03
CA PRO A 45 -22.19 -5.64 4.11
C PRO A 45 -22.76 -5.21 5.47
N SER A 46 -21.93 -5.19 6.51
CA SER A 46 -22.32 -4.74 7.86
C SER A 46 -21.15 -4.07 8.59
N GLU A 47 -21.48 -3.25 9.58
CA GLU A 47 -20.48 -2.63 10.46
C GLU A 47 -19.74 -3.66 11.32
N GLU A 48 -20.43 -4.73 11.74
CA GLU A 48 -19.81 -5.80 12.53
C GLU A 48 -18.70 -6.52 11.74
N GLU A 49 -18.91 -6.81 10.46
CA GLU A 49 -17.86 -7.37 9.60
C GLU A 49 -16.69 -6.41 9.43
N TYR A 50 -16.97 -5.13 9.19
CA TYR A 50 -15.92 -4.10 9.11
C TYR A 50 -15.05 -4.07 10.38
N LEU A 51 -15.68 -4.10 11.55
CA LEU A 51 -14.96 -4.05 12.83
C LEU A 51 -14.05 -5.26 13.07
N LYS A 52 -14.34 -6.42 12.46
CA LYS A 52 -13.46 -7.61 12.53
C LYS A 52 -12.13 -7.40 11.79
N PHE A 53 -12.12 -6.58 10.75
CA PHE A 53 -10.90 -6.31 9.94
C PHE A 53 -10.24 -4.98 10.29
N LYS A 54 -10.98 -4.05 10.89
CA LYS A 54 -10.43 -2.77 11.34
C LYS A 54 -9.35 -3.01 12.41
N GLY A 55 -8.13 -2.56 12.13
CA GLY A 55 -7.01 -2.72 13.06
C GLY A 55 -6.28 -4.07 12.98
N ALA A 56 -6.69 -4.97 12.08
CA ALA A 56 -5.99 -6.25 11.89
C ALA A 56 -4.59 -6.08 11.28
N TYR A 57 -4.41 -5.05 10.45
CA TYR A 57 -3.15 -4.78 9.73
C TYR A 57 -2.73 -3.34 10.01
N VAL A 58 -2.07 -3.13 11.16
CA VAL A 58 -1.57 -1.82 11.58
C VAL A 58 -0.06 -1.82 11.51
N ILE A 59 0.50 -0.78 10.89
CA ILE A 59 1.93 -0.51 10.91
C ILE A 59 2.21 0.49 12.03
N ASP A 60 2.92 0.05 13.05
CA ASP A 60 3.50 0.88 14.11
C ASP A 60 4.99 1.12 13.88
N ARG A 61 5.64 1.87 14.78
CA ARG A 61 7.08 2.17 14.63
C ARG A 61 7.94 0.91 14.66
N THR A 62 7.66 -0.01 15.58
CA THR A 62 8.41 -1.26 15.75
C THR A 62 8.40 -2.10 14.48
N LEU A 63 7.24 -2.18 13.82
CA LEU A 63 7.07 -2.95 12.61
C LEU A 63 7.73 -2.27 11.41
N ALA A 64 7.60 -0.95 11.29
CA ALA A 64 8.28 -0.18 10.25
C ALA A 64 9.81 -0.34 10.34
N ASP A 65 10.37 -0.26 11.54
CA ASP A 65 11.82 -0.38 11.77
C ASP A 65 12.32 -1.84 11.65
N SER A 66 11.42 -2.81 11.49
CA SER A 66 11.79 -4.21 11.18
C SER A 66 12.02 -4.47 9.70
N MET A 67 11.72 -3.50 8.83
CA MET A 67 12.01 -3.59 7.41
C MET A 67 13.51 -3.66 7.16
N LYS A 68 13.88 -4.23 6.02
CA LYS A 68 15.28 -4.19 5.55
C LYS A 68 15.70 -2.75 5.23
N ASP A 69 17.00 -2.49 5.33
CA ASP A 69 17.59 -1.22 4.92
C ASP A 69 17.19 -0.86 3.48
N GLY A 70 16.73 0.37 3.27
CA GLY A 70 16.25 0.86 1.97
C GLY A 70 14.83 0.43 1.60
N GLY A 71 14.17 -0.42 2.40
CA GLY A 71 12.76 -0.74 2.22
C GLY A 71 11.86 0.49 2.39
N ILE A 72 10.72 0.53 1.72
CA ILE A 72 9.82 1.69 1.75
C ILE A 72 8.35 1.31 1.96
N ILE A 73 7.63 2.20 2.63
CA ILE A 73 6.19 2.13 2.87
C ILE A 73 5.51 3.20 2.02
N ILE A 74 4.57 2.76 1.17
CA ILE A 74 3.71 3.59 0.35
C ILE A 74 2.25 3.40 0.71
N HIS A 75 1.46 4.45 0.53
CA HIS A 75 0.05 4.48 0.89
C HIS A 75 -0.70 5.46 -0.01
N PRO A 76 -1.86 5.09 -0.59
CA PRO A 76 -2.59 5.95 -1.51
C PRO A 76 -3.26 7.16 -0.83
N LEU A 77 -3.45 7.08 0.49
CA LEU A 77 -4.15 8.05 1.36
C LEU A 77 -5.64 8.25 0.97
N PRO A 78 -6.47 8.82 1.88
CA PRO A 78 -6.20 9.14 3.29
C PRO A 78 -6.03 7.87 4.13
N ARG A 79 -5.20 7.95 5.18
CA ARG A 79 -5.09 6.91 6.21
C ARG A 79 -6.04 7.18 7.37
N VAL A 80 -6.53 6.13 8.03
CA VAL A 80 -7.50 6.23 9.14
C VAL A 80 -7.00 5.58 10.43
N GLY A 81 -6.19 4.53 10.32
CA GLY A 81 -5.61 3.84 11.48
C GLY A 81 -4.72 2.65 11.12
N GLU A 82 -4.52 2.40 9.84
CA GLU A 82 -3.69 1.32 9.28
C GLU A 82 -2.19 1.63 9.30
N ILE A 83 -1.82 2.89 9.57
CA ILE A 83 -0.44 3.35 9.80
C ILE A 83 -0.49 4.35 10.97
N MET A 84 0.29 4.10 12.04
CA MET A 84 0.35 4.98 13.20
C MET A 84 1.13 6.28 12.90
N PRO A 85 0.76 7.42 13.52
CA PRO A 85 1.43 8.71 13.26
C PRO A 85 2.94 8.70 13.48
N GLU A 86 3.42 7.97 14.49
CA GLU A 86 4.85 7.78 14.80
C GLU A 86 5.70 7.16 13.66
N VAL A 87 5.04 6.53 12.69
CA VAL A 87 5.70 5.99 11.50
C VAL A 87 6.10 7.10 10.52
N ASP A 88 5.52 8.30 10.63
CA ASP A 88 5.85 9.44 9.76
C ASP A 88 7.34 9.81 9.82
N ASP A 89 7.95 9.64 11.01
CA ASP A 89 9.36 9.92 11.26
C ASP A 89 10.28 8.73 10.93
N SER A 90 9.73 7.63 10.41
CA SER A 90 10.54 6.48 9.99
C SER A 90 11.21 6.77 8.64
N PRO A 91 12.49 6.39 8.43
CA PRO A 91 13.14 6.53 7.14
C PRO A 91 12.44 5.73 6.03
N HIS A 92 11.65 4.71 6.39
CA HIS A 92 10.88 3.89 5.46
C HIS A 92 9.59 4.57 4.97
N ALA A 93 9.09 5.60 5.67
CA ALA A 93 7.85 6.26 5.31
C ALA A 93 8.02 7.23 4.14
N VAL A 94 7.53 6.85 2.95
CA VAL A 94 7.64 7.69 1.73
C VAL A 94 6.29 8.09 1.13
N TYR A 95 5.18 7.73 1.76
CA TYR A 95 3.82 8.04 1.27
C TYR A 95 3.53 9.53 1.10
N PHE A 96 4.14 10.43 1.89
CA PHE A 96 4.01 11.88 1.63
C PHE A 96 4.80 12.34 0.39
N LYS A 97 6.01 11.80 0.19
CA LYS A 97 6.79 12.04 -1.05
C LYS A 97 6.03 11.51 -2.27
N GLN A 98 5.44 10.32 -2.16
CA GLN A 98 4.59 9.69 -3.17
C GLN A 98 3.45 10.62 -3.61
N VAL A 99 2.72 11.25 -2.68
CA VAL A 99 1.66 12.22 -3.03
C VAL A 99 2.23 13.38 -3.85
N GLY A 100 3.39 13.91 -3.46
CA GLY A 100 4.09 14.95 -4.21
C GLY A 100 4.42 14.51 -5.64
N TYR A 101 4.88 13.27 -5.83
CA TYR A 101 5.12 12.71 -7.16
C TYR A 101 3.85 12.61 -8.01
N GLY A 102 2.69 12.41 -7.39
CA GLY A 102 1.40 12.41 -8.07
C GLY A 102 1.11 13.72 -8.83
N LEU A 103 1.55 14.88 -8.32
CA LEU A 103 1.43 16.16 -9.03
C LEU A 103 2.28 16.16 -10.31
N ILE A 104 3.55 15.78 -10.19
CA ILE A 104 4.52 15.80 -11.31
C ILE A 104 4.10 14.81 -12.40
N VAL A 105 3.69 13.60 -12.03
CA VAL A 105 3.21 12.59 -12.96
C VAL A 105 1.98 13.08 -13.73
N ARG A 106 1.02 13.72 -13.05
CA ARG A 106 -0.17 14.29 -13.70
C ARG A 106 0.18 15.43 -14.65
N MET A 107 1.09 16.33 -14.26
CA MET A 107 1.56 17.40 -15.14
C MET A 107 2.21 16.84 -16.41
N ALA A 108 3.08 15.83 -16.26
CA ALA A 108 3.71 15.16 -17.39
C ALA A 108 2.69 14.47 -18.29
N LEU A 109 1.74 13.73 -17.71
CA LEU A 109 0.69 13.05 -18.45
C LEU A 109 -0.20 14.02 -19.24
N LEU A 110 -0.66 15.10 -18.60
CA LEU A 110 -1.45 16.14 -19.26
C LEU A 110 -0.68 16.81 -20.40
N LYS A 111 0.61 17.12 -20.18
CA LYS A 111 1.47 17.66 -21.23
C LYS A 111 1.56 16.70 -22.41
N MET A 112 1.83 15.41 -22.17
CA MET A 112 1.94 14.41 -23.25
C MET A 112 0.64 14.28 -24.06
N LEU A 113 -0.51 14.26 -23.39
CA LEU A 113 -1.81 14.14 -24.05
C LEU A 113 -2.16 15.37 -24.89
N LEU A 114 -1.84 16.57 -24.39
CA LEU A 114 -2.18 17.84 -25.05
C LEU A 114 -1.13 18.31 -26.06
N SER A 115 0.11 17.82 -26.00
CA SER A 115 1.18 18.18 -26.94
C SER A 115 1.21 17.33 -28.21
N ASN A 116 0.40 16.27 -28.28
CA ASN A 116 0.21 15.44 -29.48
C ASN A 116 -1.01 15.88 -30.32
N GLN A 117 -1.38 17.16 -30.24
CA GLN A 117 -2.38 17.80 -31.09
C GLN A 117 -1.72 18.75 -32.08
#